data_AF-A0A0G1YMF0-F1
#
_entry.id   AF-A0A0G1YMF0-F1
#
_cell.length_a   1.000
_cell.length_b   1.000
_cell.length_c   1.000
_cell.angle_alpha   90.00
_cell.angle_beta   90.00
_cell.angle_gamma   90.00
#
_symmetry.space_group_name_H-M   'P 1'
#
loop_
_entity.id
_entity.type
_entity.pdbx_description
1 polymer ?
#
loop_
_entity_poly.entity_id
_entity_poly.type
_entity_poly.pdbx_seq_one_letter_code
_entity_poly.pdbx_strand_id
1 'polypeptide(L)'
;MIFLKKVADPERFGVATLGKNGGVVRIEEKPRKPKSNLAVIGLYFYDNTVFEKMRDQQPSSRGEYEITYVNNKYLKEGALKAVVLKKKWTDIGTFDSLVETSHHVRKSAKKRR
;
A
#
# COMPACT_ATOMS: atom_id res chain seq x y z
N MET A 1 5.58 -8.96 -4.47
CA MET A 1 6.18 -8.23 -3.33
C MET A 1 5.53 -6.87 -3.21
N ILE A 2 5.16 -6.49 -2.00
CA ILE A 2 4.53 -5.21 -1.67
C ILE A 2 5.35 -4.45 -0.63
N PHE A 3 5.10 -3.14 -0.53
CA PHE A 3 5.78 -2.28 0.43
C PHE A 3 4.77 -1.66 1.40
N LEU A 4 5.12 -1.67 2.67
CA LEU A 4 4.29 -1.16 3.76
C LEU A 4 4.90 0.12 4.33
N LYS A 5 4.07 1.08 4.68
CA LYS A 5 4.47 2.28 5.40
C LYS A 5 3.51 2.57 6.55
N LYS A 6 4.06 2.95 7.70
CA LYS A 6 3.26 3.49 8.79
C LYS A 6 2.75 4.88 8.41
N VAL A 7 1.43 5.06 8.40
CA VAL A 7 0.74 6.32 8.07
C VAL A 7 -0.14 6.78 9.24
N ALA A 8 -0.59 8.03 9.20
CA ALA A 8 -1.48 8.59 10.23
C ALA A 8 -2.97 8.28 9.96
N ASP A 9 -3.32 8.18 8.68
CA ASP A 9 -4.66 8.09 8.10
C ASP A 9 -4.82 6.79 7.26
N PRO A 10 -4.69 5.61 7.87
CA PRO A 10 -4.67 4.32 7.15
C PRO A 10 -5.96 3.99 6.41
N GLU A 11 -7.12 4.54 6.81
CA GLU A 11 -8.42 4.33 6.17
C GLU A 11 -8.49 4.81 4.72
N ARG A 12 -7.52 5.62 4.27
CA ARG A 12 -7.42 6.08 2.87
C ARG A 12 -6.77 5.05 1.95
N PHE A 13 -6.19 3.98 2.48
CA PHE A 13 -5.34 3.04 1.73
C PHE A 13 -5.78 1.58 1.91
N GLY A 14 -5.12 0.68 1.17
CA GLY A 14 -5.09 -0.73 1.52
C GLY A 14 -4.24 -0.94 2.78
N VAL A 15 -4.79 -1.55 3.82
CA VAL A 15 -4.16 -1.70 5.14
C VAL A 15 -3.77 -3.15 5.39
N ALA A 16 -2.50 -3.39 5.67
CA ALA A 16 -1.99 -4.72 5.98
C ALA A 16 -2.04 -5.01 7.48
N THR A 17 -2.63 -6.14 7.86
CA THR A 17 -2.56 -6.68 9.23
C THR A 17 -1.39 -7.65 9.32
N LEU A 18 -0.50 -7.46 10.30
CA LEU A 18 0.60 -8.40 10.58
C LEU A 18 0.19 -9.44 11.60
N GLY A 19 0.65 -10.67 11.39
CA GLY A 19 0.55 -11.77 12.35
C GLY A 19 1.66 -11.72 13.40
N LYS A 20 1.61 -12.66 14.35
CA LYS A 20 2.60 -12.76 15.45
C LYS A 20 4.04 -12.96 14.96
N ASN A 21 4.22 -13.57 13.80
CA ASN A 21 5.52 -13.80 13.16
C ASN A 21 6.02 -12.63 12.29
N GLY A 22 5.29 -11.51 12.26
CA GLY A 22 5.62 -10.34 11.42
C GLY A 22 5.22 -10.48 9.94
N GLY A 23 4.66 -11.62 9.53
CA GLY A 23 4.11 -11.79 8.18
C GLY A 23 2.76 -11.09 8.00
N VAL A 24 2.41 -10.71 6.77
CA VAL A 24 1.07 -10.18 6.47
C VAL A 24 0.05 -11.31 6.55
N VAL A 25 -1.06 -11.07 7.24
CA VAL A 25 -2.17 -12.04 7.41
C VAL A 25 -3.37 -11.66 6.55
N ARG A 26 -3.62 -10.36 6.37
CA ARG A 26 -4.73 -9.85 5.57
C ARG A 26 -4.44 -8.43 5.11
N ILE A 27 -4.96 -8.07 3.94
CA ILE A 27 -4.97 -6.69 3.46
C ILE A 27 -6.42 -6.26 3.23
N GLU A 28 -6.83 -5.13 3.79
CA GLU A 28 -8.19 -4.60 3.70
C GLU A 28 -8.17 -3.24 3.01
N GLU A 29 -9.04 -3.06 2.02
CA GLU A 29 -9.04 -1.87 1.16
C GLU A 29 -9.93 -0.76 1.76
N LYS A 30 -9.33 0.39 2.11
CA LYS A 30 -9.97 1.53 2.80
C LYS A 30 -10.90 1.10 3.95
N PRO A 31 -10.38 0.38 4.96
CA PRO A 31 -11.22 -0.14 6.04
C PRO A 31 -11.72 1.02 6.93
N ARG A 32 -13.02 1.01 7.27
CA ARG A 32 -13.60 1.97 8.24
C ARG A 32 -12.96 1.90 9.62
N LYS A 33 -12.50 0.71 10.01
CA LYS A 33 -11.82 0.44 11.29
C LYS A 33 -10.50 -0.31 11.00
N PRO A 34 -9.43 0.41 10.67
CA PRO A 34 -8.15 -0.18 10.30
C PRO A 34 -7.56 -0.97 11.48
N LYS A 35 -7.12 -2.20 11.21
CA LYS A 35 -6.51 -3.08 12.23
C LYS A 35 -5.03 -2.77 12.50
N SER A 36 -4.43 -1.93 11.67
CA SER A 36 -3.06 -1.45 11.81
C SER A 36 -2.91 -0.10 11.12
N ASN A 37 -1.78 0.57 11.34
CA ASN A 37 -1.43 1.80 10.63
C ASN A 37 -0.51 1.54 9.42
N LEU A 38 -0.42 0.30 8.94
CA LEU A 38 0.48 -0.09 7.85
C LEU A 38 -0.26 -0.06 6.52
N ALA A 39 -0.12 1.06 5.81
CA ALA A 39 -0.62 1.20 4.45
C ALA A 39 0.27 0.43 3.47
N VAL A 40 -0.36 -0.28 2.54
CA VAL A 40 0.27 -0.78 1.33
C VAL A 40 0.46 0.40 0.39
N ILE A 41 1.70 0.79 0.13
CA ILE A 41 2.01 1.93 -0.73
C ILE A 41 1.98 1.52 -2.20
N GLY A 42 1.85 2.51 -3.10
CA GLY A 42 1.75 2.36 -4.56
C GLY A 42 3.02 1.87 -5.28
N LEU A 43 3.64 0.79 -4.78
CA LEU A 43 4.77 0.13 -5.39
C LEU A 43 4.59 -1.38 -5.27
N TYR A 44 4.51 -2.07 -6.40
CA TYR A 44 4.16 -3.48 -6.46
C TYR A 44 5.08 -4.20 -7.46
N PHE A 45 5.54 -5.38 -7.09
CA PHE A 45 6.29 -6.27 -7.98
C PHE A 45 5.53 -7.58 -8.06
N TYR A 46 5.15 -7.98 -9.27
CA TYR A 46 4.48 -9.25 -9.52
C TYR A 46 5.22 -10.03 -10.60
N ASP A 47 5.08 -11.35 -10.56
CA ASP A 47 5.39 -12.20 -11.70
C ASP A 47 4.22 -12.18 -12.72
N ASN A 48 4.38 -12.90 -13.82
CA ASN A 48 3.37 -12.95 -14.87
C ASN A 48 2.04 -13.59 -14.43
N THR A 49 1.98 -14.29 -13.29
CA THR A 49 0.73 -14.90 -12.80
C THR A 49 -0.29 -13.84 -12.34
N VAL A 50 0.12 -12.57 -12.27
CA VAL A 50 -0.75 -11.44 -11.93
C VAL A 50 -1.95 -11.32 -12.88
N PHE A 51 -1.74 -11.59 -14.17
CA PHE A 51 -2.77 -11.49 -15.20
C PHE A 51 -3.87 -12.54 -15.05
N GLU A 52 -3.52 -13.72 -14.54
CA GLU A 52 -4.49 -14.76 -14.21
C GLU A 52 -5.23 -14.40 -12.92
N LYS A 53 -4.51 -13.92 -11.91
CA LYS A 53 -5.07 -13.55 -10.61
C LYS A 53 -6.07 -12.38 -10.68
N MET A 54 -5.94 -11.49 -11.67
CA MET A 54 -6.87 -10.36 -11.87
C MET A 54 -8.11 -10.74 -12.70
N ARG A 55 -8.08 -11.84 -13.45
CA ARG A 55 -9.07 -12.14 -14.51
C ARG A 55 -10.51 -12.23 -13.98
N ASP A 56 -10.69 -12.88 -12.84
CA ASP A 56 -12.01 -13.13 -12.26
C ASP A 56 -12.40 -12.12 -11.17
N GLN A 57 -11.64 -11.03 -11.06
CA GLN A 57 -11.96 -10.00 -10.10
C GLN A 57 -13.31 -9.38 -10.45
N GLN A 58 -14.20 -9.27 -9.46
CA GLN A 58 -15.44 -8.51 -9.58
C GLN A 58 -15.22 -7.09 -9.06
N PRO A 59 -15.97 -6.09 -9.58
CA PRO A 59 -15.95 -4.74 -9.02
C PRO A 59 -16.24 -4.77 -7.51
N SER A 60 -15.52 -3.96 -6.75
CA SER A 60 -15.76 -3.81 -5.31
C SER A 60 -17.10 -3.11 -5.04
N SER A 61 -17.45 -2.94 -3.76
CA SER A 61 -18.58 -2.09 -3.38
C SER A 61 -18.44 -0.63 -3.82
N ARG A 62 -17.25 -0.22 -4.27
CA ARG A 62 -16.96 1.10 -4.86
C ARG A 62 -17.04 1.11 -6.38
N GLY A 63 -17.30 -0.04 -7.01
CA GLY A 63 -17.27 -0.19 -8.46
C GLY A 63 -15.86 -0.30 -9.06
N GLU A 64 -14.83 -0.50 -8.25
CA GLU A 64 -13.43 -0.52 -8.69
C GLU A 64 -12.84 -1.93 -8.73
N TYR A 65 -11.90 -2.16 -9.65
CA TYR A 65 -11.02 -3.32 -9.64
C TYR A 65 -9.79 -3.04 -8.75
N GLU A 66 -9.93 -3.33 -7.46
CA GLU A 66 -8.94 -3.14 -6.41
C GLU A 66 -7.66 -3.97 -6.57
N ILE A 67 -6.49 -3.33 -6.51
CA ILE A 67 -5.20 -4.03 -6.39
C ILE A 67 -5.09 -4.87 -5.10
N THR A 68 -5.83 -4.49 -4.06
CA THR A 68 -5.92 -5.25 -2.79
C THR A 68 -6.49 -6.66 -3.01
N TYR A 69 -7.36 -6.86 -4.01
CA TYR A 69 -7.84 -8.19 -4.38
C TYR A 69 -6.67 -9.07 -4.86
N VAL A 70 -5.88 -8.56 -5.82
CA VAL A 70 -4.72 -9.27 -6.38
C VAL A 70 -3.68 -9.57 -5.30
N ASN A 71 -3.40 -8.60 -4.42
CA ASN A 71 -2.51 -8.82 -3.28
C ASN A 71 -2.98 -9.96 -2.37
N ASN A 72 -4.27 -10.03 -2.07
CA ASN A 72 -4.82 -11.10 -1.25
C ASN A 72 -4.79 -12.48 -1.96
N LYS A 73 -4.83 -12.53 -3.30
CA LYS A 73 -4.62 -13.79 -4.05
C LYS A 73 -3.19 -14.31 -3.85
N TYR A 74 -2.18 -13.48 -4.06
CA TYR A 74 -0.79 -13.84 -3.78
C TYR A 74 -0.57 -14.21 -2.31
N LEU A 75 -1.26 -13.54 -1.39
CA LEU A 75 -1.17 -13.85 0.04
C LEU A 75 -1.76 -15.21 0.37
N LYS A 76 -2.93 -15.56 -0.21
CA LYS A 76 -3.57 -16.86 -0.03
C LYS A 76 -2.69 -18.01 -0.53
N GLU A 77 -1.92 -17.78 -1.58
CA GLU A 77 -0.95 -18.74 -2.14
C GLU A 77 0.39 -18.79 -1.37
N GLY A 78 0.58 -17.95 -0.34
CA GLY A 78 1.85 -17.85 0.39
C GLY A 78 2.99 -17.21 -0.42
N ALA A 79 2.70 -16.67 -1.60
CA ALA A 79 3.67 -16.04 -2.50
C ALA A 79 3.88 -14.53 -2.23
N LEU A 80 3.06 -13.92 -1.38
CA LEU A 80 3.18 -12.50 -1.05
C LEU A 80 4.30 -12.25 -0.03
N LYS A 81 5.34 -11.53 -0.48
CA LYS A 81 6.35 -10.92 0.38
C LYS A 81 6.02 -9.46 0.65
N ALA A 82 6.21 -8.99 1.88
CA ALA A 82 6.01 -7.60 2.27
C ALA A 82 7.27 -7.01 2.93
N VAL A 83 7.56 -5.75 2.63
CA VAL A 83 8.71 -5.02 3.20
C VAL A 83 8.24 -3.71 3.82
N VAL A 84 8.57 -3.47 5.10
CA VAL A 84 8.26 -2.19 5.77
C VAL A 84 9.33 -1.16 5.42
N LEU A 85 8.92 -0.06 4.79
CA LEU A 85 9.83 1.02 4.40
C LEU A 85 10.24 1.90 5.58
N LYS A 86 11.55 1.94 5.82
CA LYS A 86 12.17 2.83 6.81
C LYS A 86 12.24 4.29 6.32
N LYS A 87 12.48 4.51 5.03
CA LYS A 87 12.59 5.87 4.43
C LYS A 87 11.24 6.59 4.40
N LYS A 88 11.27 7.93 4.34
CA LYS A 88 10.05 8.74 4.19
C LYS A 88 9.35 8.36 2.88
N TRP A 89 8.04 8.21 2.96
CA TRP A 89 7.13 8.08 1.82
C TRP A 89 6.02 9.10 2.03
N THR A 90 5.51 9.68 0.96
CA THR A 90 4.46 10.70 1.03
C THR A 90 3.50 10.49 -0.12
N ASP A 91 2.21 10.43 0.20
CA ASP A 91 1.12 10.41 -0.76
C ASP A 91 0.77 11.85 -1.18
N ILE A 92 0.79 12.12 -2.48
CA ILE A 92 0.53 13.47 -3.03
C ILE A 92 -0.93 13.56 -3.50
N GLY A 93 -1.85 13.01 -2.71
CA GLY A 93 -3.27 12.93 -3.02
C GLY A 93 -4.10 14.18 -2.66
N THR A 94 -3.54 15.16 -1.93
CA THR A 94 -4.25 16.40 -1.55
C THR A 94 -3.40 17.64 -1.87
N PHE A 95 -4.04 18.81 -1.97
CA PHE A 95 -3.33 20.07 -2.19
C PHE A 95 -2.32 20.35 -1.08
N ASP A 96 -2.69 20.10 0.18
CA ASP A 96 -1.80 20.28 1.33
C ASP A 96 -0.59 19.34 1.25
N SER A 97 -0.81 18.06 0.93
CA SER A 97 0.29 17.09 0.84
C SER A 97 1.22 17.37 -0.35
N LEU A 98 0.69 17.92 -1.45
CA LEU A 98 1.48 18.42 -2.57
C LEU A 98 2.39 19.58 -2.19
N VAL A 99 1.87 20.59 -1.49
CA VAL A 99 2.64 21.75 -1.05
C VAL A 99 3.72 21.34 -0.05
N GLU A 100 3.37 20.52 0.95
CA GLU A 100 4.33 20.02 1.94
C GLU A 100 5.46 19.22 1.28
N THR A 101 5.11 18.30 0.38
CA THR A 101 6.09 17.47 -0.34
C THR A 101 7.01 18.33 -1.20
N SER A 102 6.47 19.32 -1.91
CA SER A 102 7.25 20.25 -2.73
C SER A 102 8.26 21.03 -1.89
N HIS A 103 7.85 21.54 -0.72
CA HIS A 103 8.75 22.19 0.21
C HIS A 103 9.83 21.24 0.75
N HIS A 104 9.47 20.00 1.06
CA HIS A 104 10.41 18.98 1.53
C HIS A 104 11.48 18.63 0.48
N VAL A 105 11.07 18.42 -0.77
CA VAL A 105 11.97 18.13 -1.89
C VAL A 105 12.90 19.33 -2.15
N ARG A 106 12.37 20.55 -2.18
CA ARG A 106 13.17 21.78 -2.33
C ARG A 106 14.24 21.92 -1.24
N LYS A 107 13.87 21.73 0.03
CA LYS A 107 14.82 21.78 1.16
C LYS A 107 15.90 20.71 1.03
N SER A 108 15.53 19.50 0.63
CA SER A 108 16.47 18.39 0.43
C SER A 108 17.43 18.61 -0.74
N ALA A 109 16.96 19.20 -1.84
CA ALA A 109 17.80 19.54 -2.99
C ALA A 109 18.85 20.63 -2.65
N LYS A 110 18.46 21.64 -1.86
CA LYS A 110 19.40 22.67 -1.39
C LYS A 110 20.51 22.13 -0.49
N LYS A 111 20.23 21.11 0.33
CA LYS A 111 21.24 20.46 1.19
C LYS A 111 22.25 19.59 0.44
N ARG A 112 21.97 19.25 -0.83
CA ARG A 112 22.84 18.41 -1.68
C ARG A 112 23.73 19.24 -2.62
N ARG A 113 23.56 20.57 -2.60
CA ARG A 113 24.47 21.53 -3.21
C ARG A 113 25.40 22.05 -2.13
#